data_AF-A0A6B0YRT2-F1
#
_entry.id   AF-A0A6B0YRT2-F1
#
_cell.length_a   1.000
_cell.length_b   1.000
_cell.length_c   1.000
_cell.angle_alpha   90.00
_cell.angle_beta   90.00
_cell.angle_gamma   90.00
#
_symmetry.space_group_name_H-M   'P 1'
#
loop_
_entity.id
_entity.type
_entity.pdbx_description
1 polymer ?
#
loop_
_entity_poly.entity_id
_entity_poly.type
_entity_poly.pdbx_seq_one_letter_code
_entity_poly.pdbx_strand_id
1 'polypeptide(L)'
;MRSLPLRSIWQIVSEINLAEIQREIDAPVHLLIAADDEPNAEKAALGLSSYCADFVHPWITVTDSSGSGLLSQSTEIAPQSPSTQSFASQPSRSSPDCALLVTTQPKLSSDLQSLQQALNAQSIPSLVVVVGSEAKRPDSAIVRRGELARIAIPDWSAQAVAKVATALIQTVPPPLRLPLARRLPPLRPSALNMLIQETSQVNASYSFTTGLGETVPGLNFVLGAGDAIVLTKNQLMMAYKIALVSGKSGSPQQLLGEIVGVLGGGFLFRQLARQMSGLIPVWGIVPKVAVSYAGTWAIGRAVLAWATEGQKITPELMTGHYREALEHGRQAAKRIVDNARRPRTSSKGTGLPSRKQGVSSRLLRNVSKRISRLPPRKS
;
A
#
# COMPACT_ATOMS: atom_id res chain seq x y z
N MET A 1 -6.22 24.98 23.27
CA MET A 1 -6.94 23.68 23.18
C MET A 1 -6.31 22.68 24.14
N ARG A 2 -7.13 22.01 24.97
CA ARG A 2 -6.67 20.96 25.91
C ARG A 2 -6.32 19.69 25.12
N SER A 3 -5.24 19.00 25.51
CA SER A 3 -4.82 17.72 24.92
C SER A 3 -5.92 16.65 25.03
N LEU A 4 -6.02 15.74 24.04
CA LEU A 4 -6.79 14.51 24.22
C LEU A 4 -6.14 13.70 25.35
N PRO A 5 -6.82 13.45 26.49
CA PRO A 5 -6.27 12.60 27.53
C PRO A 5 -6.05 11.18 26.99
N LEU A 6 -5.13 10.40 27.58
CA LEU A 6 -4.89 9.00 27.20
C LEU A 6 -6.18 8.18 27.15
N ARG A 7 -7.15 8.49 28.03
CA ARG A 7 -8.51 7.91 28.00
C ARG A 7 -9.25 8.16 26.67
N SER A 8 -9.11 9.34 26.07
CA SER A 8 -9.70 9.65 24.77
C SER A 8 -9.03 8.92 23.62
N ILE A 9 -7.72 8.65 23.69
CA ILE A 9 -7.05 7.80 22.69
C ILE A 9 -7.62 6.38 22.71
N TRP A 10 -7.79 5.81 23.91
CA TRP A 10 -8.40 4.48 24.06
C TRP A 10 -9.86 4.43 23.60
N GLN A 11 -10.61 5.52 23.79
CA GLN A 11 -11.96 5.64 23.25
C GLN A 11 -11.96 5.63 21.71
N ILE A 12 -11.08 6.39 21.06
CA ILE A 12 -10.94 6.38 19.59
C ILE A 12 -10.54 4.99 19.09
N VAL A 13 -9.61 4.34 19.79
CA VAL A 13 -9.15 2.98 19.46
C VAL A 13 -10.29 1.96 19.56
N SER A 14 -11.18 2.09 20.54
CA SER A 14 -12.32 1.18 20.71
C SER A 14 -13.30 1.19 19.54
N GLU A 15 -13.31 2.27 18.74
CA GLU A 15 -14.11 2.38 17.52
C GLU A 15 -13.41 1.83 16.26
N ILE A 16 -12.18 1.34 16.39
CA ILE A 16 -11.42 0.73 15.28
C ILE A 16 -11.49 -0.79 15.42
N ASN A 17 -11.95 -1.47 14.38
CA ASN A 17 -11.85 -2.92 14.32
C ASN A 17 -10.42 -3.34 13.92
N LEU A 18 -9.52 -3.36 14.91
CA LEU A 18 -8.11 -3.69 14.69
C LEU A 18 -7.92 -5.16 14.28
N ALA A 19 -8.77 -6.06 14.80
CA ALA A 19 -8.75 -7.47 14.44
C ALA A 19 -9.04 -7.65 12.95
N GLU A 20 -9.97 -6.87 12.40
CA GLU A 20 -10.25 -6.87 10.96
C GLU A 20 -9.05 -6.38 10.14
N ILE A 21 -8.40 -5.29 10.57
CA ILE A 21 -7.18 -4.78 9.89
C ILE A 21 -6.08 -5.85 9.89
N GLN A 22 -5.88 -6.52 11.02
CA GLN A 22 -4.89 -7.59 11.14
C GLN A 22 -5.24 -8.76 10.22
N ARG A 23 -6.51 -9.18 10.20
CA ARG A 23 -7.00 -10.25 9.32
C ARG A 23 -6.83 -9.91 7.84
N GLU A 24 -7.10 -8.68 7.44
CA GLU A 24 -6.86 -8.22 6.07
C GLU A 24 -5.38 -8.28 5.70
N ILE A 25 -4.49 -7.80 6.57
CA ILE A 25 -3.04 -7.80 6.32
C ILE A 25 -2.46 -9.22 6.31
N ASP A 26 -2.94 -10.09 7.18
CA ASP A 26 -2.50 -11.48 7.25
C ASP A 26 -3.19 -12.38 6.21
N ALA A 27 -4.09 -11.84 5.36
CA ALA A 27 -4.74 -12.59 4.30
C ALA A 27 -3.71 -13.28 3.37
N PRO A 28 -4.01 -14.50 2.89
CA PRO A 28 -3.17 -15.18 1.92
C PRO A 28 -3.15 -14.38 0.61
N VAL A 29 -1.99 -14.27 -0.02
CA VAL A 29 -1.85 -13.64 -1.34
C VAL A 29 -0.85 -14.42 -2.20
N HIS A 30 -1.19 -14.65 -3.46
CA HIS A 30 -0.36 -15.36 -4.43
C HIS A 30 0.14 -14.44 -5.54
N LEU A 31 1.46 -14.41 -5.73
CA LEU A 31 2.14 -13.78 -6.85
C LEU A 31 2.53 -14.83 -7.88
N LEU A 32 2.03 -14.71 -9.10
CA LEU A 32 2.50 -15.48 -10.25
C LEU A 32 3.71 -14.76 -10.88
N ILE A 33 4.76 -15.50 -11.21
CA ILE A 33 5.86 -15.03 -12.06
C ILE A 33 5.92 -15.94 -13.29
N ALA A 34 5.72 -15.36 -14.46
CA ALA A 34 5.82 -16.04 -15.74
C ALA A 34 6.90 -15.38 -16.58
N ALA A 35 7.78 -16.16 -17.20
CA ALA A 35 8.86 -15.63 -18.03
C ALA A 35 9.06 -16.43 -19.32
N ASP A 36 9.62 -15.78 -20.33
CA ASP A 36 10.05 -16.44 -21.58
C ASP A 36 11.23 -17.40 -21.35
N ASP A 37 12.03 -17.16 -20.31
CA ASP A 37 13.17 -18.00 -19.94
C ASP A 37 13.17 -18.32 -18.44
N GLU A 38 13.47 -19.59 -18.12
CA GLU A 38 13.51 -20.10 -16.74
C GLU A 38 14.50 -19.34 -15.84
N PRO A 39 15.73 -19.01 -16.27
CA PRO A 39 16.69 -18.29 -15.43
C PRO A 39 16.21 -16.92 -14.95
N ASN A 40 15.49 -16.16 -15.79
CA ASN A 40 14.92 -14.88 -15.37
C ASN A 40 13.69 -15.05 -14.48
N ALA A 41 12.90 -16.11 -14.68
CA ALA A 41 11.78 -16.45 -13.80
C ALA A 41 12.28 -16.73 -12.38
N GLU A 42 13.33 -17.53 -12.24
CA GLU A 42 13.97 -17.87 -10.97
C GLU A 42 14.60 -16.65 -10.30
N LYS A 43 15.39 -15.85 -11.03
CA LYS A 43 16.02 -14.64 -10.47
C LYS A 43 14.99 -13.63 -9.99
N ALA A 44 13.89 -13.46 -10.72
CA ALA A 44 12.77 -12.62 -10.29
C ALA A 44 12.15 -13.14 -8.98
N ALA A 45 11.91 -14.45 -8.92
CA ALA A 45 11.32 -15.11 -7.75
C ALA A 45 12.21 -14.99 -6.52
N LEU A 46 13.51 -15.31 -6.64
CA LEU A 46 14.48 -15.17 -5.56
C LEU A 46 14.59 -13.72 -5.08
N GLY A 47 14.72 -12.77 -6.02
CA GLY A 47 14.81 -11.34 -5.71
C GLY A 47 13.59 -10.80 -4.95
N LEU A 48 12.38 -11.30 -5.25
CA LEU A 48 11.14 -10.88 -4.57
C LEU A 48 10.81 -11.69 -3.31
N SER A 49 11.48 -12.82 -3.08
CA SER A 49 11.25 -13.68 -1.91
C SER A 49 11.82 -13.10 -0.63
N SER A 50 13.08 -12.64 -0.67
CA SER A 50 13.77 -11.93 0.40
C SER A 50 15.00 -11.26 -0.18
N TYR A 51 15.56 -10.29 0.54
CA TYR A 51 16.92 -9.82 0.24
C TYR A 51 17.88 -10.99 0.40
N CYS A 52 18.63 -11.32 -0.67
CA CYS A 52 19.58 -12.44 -0.70
C CYS A 52 18.95 -13.81 -0.38
N ALA A 53 17.75 -14.08 -0.88
CA ALA A 53 17.12 -15.37 -0.70
C ALA A 53 17.82 -16.46 -1.51
N ASP A 54 18.08 -17.61 -0.88
CA ASP A 54 18.47 -18.85 -1.55
C ASP A 54 17.27 -19.78 -1.82
N PHE A 55 16.05 -19.30 -1.54
CA PHE A 55 14.81 -20.04 -1.72
C PHE A 55 13.69 -19.16 -2.28
N VAL A 56 12.76 -19.76 -3.02
CA VAL A 56 11.54 -19.09 -3.51
C VAL A 56 10.46 -19.12 -2.44
N HIS A 57 9.90 -17.96 -2.11
CA HIS A 57 8.87 -17.81 -1.09
C HIS A 57 7.61 -18.62 -1.47
N PRO A 58 6.97 -19.36 -0.55
CA PRO A 58 5.77 -20.16 -0.82
C PRO A 58 4.54 -19.43 -1.40
N TRP A 59 4.56 -18.09 -1.41
CA TRP A 59 3.49 -17.25 -1.97
C TRP A 59 3.78 -16.85 -3.42
N ILE A 60 4.93 -17.27 -3.95
CA ILE A 60 5.35 -17.06 -5.33
C ILE A 60 5.21 -18.39 -6.07
N THR A 61 4.54 -18.36 -7.20
CA THR A 61 4.50 -19.47 -8.16
C THR A 61 5.25 -19.04 -9.40
N VAL A 62 6.21 -19.86 -9.84
CA VAL A 62 7.00 -19.62 -11.05
C VAL A 62 6.52 -20.54 -12.15
N THR A 63 6.34 -20.02 -13.36
CA THR A 63 5.97 -20.79 -14.55
C THR A 63 6.76 -20.29 -15.76
N ASP A 64 6.91 -21.16 -16.74
CA ASP A 64 7.34 -20.78 -18.08
C ASP A 64 6.26 -19.94 -18.80
N SER A 65 6.61 -19.43 -19.98
CA SER A 65 5.71 -18.64 -20.82
C SER A 65 4.51 -19.45 -21.30
N SER A 66 4.65 -20.77 -21.47
CA SER A 66 3.58 -21.68 -21.94
C SER A 66 2.43 -21.81 -20.94
N GLY A 67 2.65 -21.51 -19.66
CA GLY A 67 1.60 -21.48 -18.64
C GLY A 67 0.95 -22.85 -18.39
N SER A 68 1.59 -23.94 -18.85
CA SER A 68 1.02 -25.30 -18.89
C SER A 68 0.63 -25.87 -17.53
N GLY A 69 1.03 -25.24 -16.42
CA GLY A 69 0.73 -25.68 -15.05
C GLY A 69 -0.50 -25.06 -14.38
N LEU A 70 -1.08 -23.96 -14.91
CA LEU A 70 -2.08 -23.15 -14.17
C LEU A 70 -3.51 -23.17 -14.75
N LEU A 71 -3.67 -23.45 -16.04
CA LEU A 71 -4.99 -23.45 -16.70
C LEU A 71 -5.49 -24.84 -17.11
N SER A 72 -4.63 -25.85 -17.03
CA SER A 72 -4.94 -27.21 -17.44
C SER A 72 -4.70 -28.18 -16.28
N GLN A 73 -5.71 -29.00 -15.98
CA GLN A 73 -5.74 -30.21 -15.13
C GLN A 73 -6.54 -30.10 -13.82
N SER A 74 -7.86 -30.28 -13.97
CA SER A 74 -8.51 -31.39 -13.28
C SER A 74 -8.04 -32.69 -13.94
N THR A 75 -7.40 -33.61 -13.21
CA THR A 75 -7.56 -35.08 -13.21
C THR A 75 -6.51 -35.67 -12.26
N GLU A 76 -6.93 -36.66 -11.49
CA GLU A 76 -6.22 -37.41 -10.46
C GLU A 76 -4.87 -38.02 -10.90
N ILE A 77 -3.96 -38.25 -9.95
CA ILE A 77 -3.48 -39.59 -9.51
C ILE A 77 -2.35 -39.40 -8.48
N ALA A 78 -2.51 -40.00 -7.30
CA ALA A 78 -1.47 -40.20 -6.28
C ALA A 78 -0.63 -41.45 -6.59
N PRO A 79 0.60 -41.56 -6.06
CA PRO A 79 0.76 -42.36 -4.83
C PRO A 79 1.78 -41.81 -3.79
N GLN A 80 1.60 -42.31 -2.58
CA GLN A 80 2.23 -42.05 -1.28
C GLN A 80 3.64 -42.73 -1.20
N SER A 81 4.67 -42.39 -0.40
CA SER A 81 4.86 -42.09 1.04
C SER A 81 6.39 -41.81 1.28
N PRO A 82 6.97 -41.75 2.51
CA PRO A 82 6.83 -40.72 3.55
C PRO A 82 8.19 -40.17 4.07
N SER A 83 8.13 -39.18 4.98
CA SER A 83 9.16 -38.73 5.95
C SER A 83 10.12 -37.58 5.56
N THR A 84 9.63 -36.35 5.61
CA THR A 84 10.35 -35.24 6.28
C THR A 84 9.34 -34.18 6.72
N GLN A 85 9.61 -33.56 7.86
CA GLN A 85 8.85 -32.53 8.58
C GLN A 85 7.81 -31.74 7.77
N SER A 86 6.56 -31.84 8.22
CA SER A 86 5.36 -31.19 7.69
C SER A 86 5.45 -29.66 7.78
N PHE A 87 6.02 -29.02 6.74
CA PHE A 87 5.66 -27.65 6.38
C PHE A 87 4.20 -27.65 5.92
N ALA A 88 3.32 -27.18 6.79
CA ALA A 88 1.88 -27.18 6.59
C ALA A 88 1.51 -26.56 5.23
N SER A 89 0.81 -27.38 4.44
CA SER A 89 -0.11 -26.99 3.35
C SER A 89 0.52 -26.18 2.22
N GLN A 90 0.95 -26.87 1.15
CA GLN A 90 0.99 -26.26 -0.17
C GLN A 90 -0.36 -25.58 -0.43
N PRO A 91 -0.41 -24.28 -0.74
CA PRO A 91 -1.66 -23.63 -1.08
C PRO A 91 -2.22 -24.32 -2.32
N SER A 92 -3.40 -24.94 -2.18
CA SER A 92 -4.17 -25.49 -3.30
C SER A 92 -4.17 -24.49 -4.45
N ARG A 93 -3.77 -24.91 -5.65
CA ARG A 93 -3.66 -24.09 -6.89
C ARG A 93 -4.91 -23.23 -7.07
N SER A 94 -4.86 -22.01 -6.54
CA SER A 94 -5.90 -21.01 -6.65
C SER A 94 -5.41 -19.94 -7.62
N SER A 95 -6.33 -19.34 -8.37
CA SER A 95 -6.04 -18.24 -9.28
C SER A 95 -5.14 -17.20 -8.60
N PRO A 96 -4.03 -16.74 -9.23
CA PRO A 96 -3.13 -15.78 -8.61
C PRO A 96 -3.85 -14.45 -8.34
N ASP A 97 -3.43 -13.73 -7.31
CA ASP A 97 -4.00 -12.42 -6.97
C ASP A 97 -3.33 -11.29 -7.74
N CYS A 98 -2.10 -11.49 -8.16
CA CYS A 98 -1.37 -10.63 -9.09
C CYS A 98 -0.30 -11.42 -9.84
N ALA A 99 0.25 -10.82 -10.91
CA ALA A 99 1.26 -11.46 -11.74
C ALA A 99 2.42 -10.53 -12.13
N LEU A 100 3.57 -11.13 -12.39
CA LEU A 100 4.75 -10.54 -12.98
C LEU A 100 5.05 -11.28 -14.29
N LEU A 101 5.05 -10.55 -15.41
CA LEU A 101 5.38 -11.10 -16.72
C LEU A 101 6.77 -10.61 -17.11
N VAL A 102 7.74 -11.51 -17.17
CA VAL A 102 9.15 -11.20 -17.40
C VAL A 102 9.53 -11.56 -18.82
N THR A 103 10.17 -10.65 -19.54
CA THR A 103 10.62 -10.89 -20.91
C THR A 103 11.98 -10.23 -21.14
N THR A 104 12.78 -10.79 -22.03
CA THR A 104 14.04 -10.18 -22.48
C THR A 104 13.86 -9.26 -23.68
N GLN A 105 12.67 -9.26 -24.28
CA GLN A 105 12.35 -8.54 -25.50
C GLN A 105 11.35 -7.41 -25.22
N PRO A 106 11.39 -6.29 -25.96
CA PRO A 106 10.38 -5.24 -25.81
C PRO A 106 8.95 -5.72 -26.10
N LYS A 107 8.81 -6.72 -26.99
CA LYS A 107 7.53 -7.36 -27.32
C LYS A 107 7.41 -8.69 -26.59
N LEU A 108 6.32 -8.89 -25.85
CA LEU A 108 5.99 -10.17 -25.22
C LEU A 108 5.88 -11.28 -26.27
N SER A 109 6.28 -12.51 -25.91
CA SER A 109 6.01 -13.72 -26.72
C SER A 109 4.51 -13.96 -26.91
N SER A 110 4.14 -14.84 -27.85
CA SER A 110 2.74 -15.25 -28.05
C SER A 110 2.12 -15.80 -26.76
N ASP A 111 2.90 -16.52 -25.98
CA ASP A 111 2.41 -17.26 -24.83
C ASP A 111 2.22 -16.31 -23.64
N LEU A 112 3.17 -15.40 -23.39
CA LEU A 112 3.00 -14.33 -22.40
C LEU A 112 1.88 -13.35 -22.78
N GLN A 113 1.66 -13.07 -24.08
CA GLN A 113 0.51 -12.27 -24.53
C GLN A 113 -0.81 -12.99 -24.23
N SER A 114 -0.88 -14.30 -24.47
CA SER A 114 -2.06 -15.11 -24.19
C SER A 114 -2.35 -15.18 -22.69
N LEU A 115 -1.32 -15.37 -21.87
CA LEU A 115 -1.41 -15.32 -20.41
C LEU A 115 -1.88 -13.95 -19.92
N GLN A 116 -1.30 -12.86 -20.45
CA GLN A 116 -1.75 -11.50 -20.12
C GLN A 116 -3.24 -11.29 -20.44
N GLN A 117 -3.70 -11.75 -21.61
CA GLN A 117 -5.11 -11.66 -21.97
C GLN A 117 -6.01 -12.43 -21.01
N ALA A 118 -5.59 -13.63 -20.57
CA ALA A 118 -6.31 -14.42 -19.58
C ALA A 118 -6.36 -13.72 -18.20
N LEU A 119 -5.25 -13.15 -17.73
CA LEU A 119 -5.18 -12.38 -16.49
C LEU A 119 -6.11 -11.15 -16.55
N ASN A 120 -6.06 -10.40 -17.66
CA ASN A 120 -6.92 -9.26 -17.90
C ASN A 120 -8.41 -9.62 -17.90
N ALA A 121 -8.78 -10.75 -18.53
CA ALA A 121 -10.16 -11.24 -18.55
C ALA A 121 -10.69 -11.54 -17.14
N GLN A 122 -9.80 -11.96 -16.22
CA GLN A 122 -10.12 -12.22 -14.82
C GLN A 122 -9.92 -11.00 -13.92
N SER A 123 -9.53 -9.85 -14.48
CA SER A 123 -9.16 -8.62 -13.75
C SER A 123 -8.04 -8.82 -12.72
N ILE A 124 -7.11 -9.73 -13.02
CA ILE A 124 -5.90 -9.95 -12.21
C ILE A 124 -4.85 -8.93 -12.67
N PRO A 125 -4.35 -8.06 -11.76
CA PRO A 125 -3.34 -7.06 -12.10
C PRO A 125 -2.00 -7.73 -12.42
N SER A 126 -1.40 -7.36 -13.55
CA SER A 126 -0.09 -7.85 -13.97
C SER A 126 0.89 -6.71 -14.26
N LEU A 127 2.14 -6.84 -13.80
CA LEU A 127 3.26 -5.96 -14.15
C LEU A 127 4.13 -6.64 -15.21
N VAL A 128 4.45 -5.94 -16.29
CA VAL A 128 5.45 -6.39 -17.27
C VAL A 128 6.84 -5.90 -16.89
N VAL A 129 7.84 -6.79 -16.90
CA VAL A 129 9.24 -6.48 -16.64
C VAL A 129 10.07 -6.88 -17.86
N VAL A 130 10.68 -5.89 -18.50
CA VAL A 130 11.66 -6.12 -19.57
C VAL A 130 13.06 -6.15 -18.93
N VAL A 131 13.78 -7.27 -19.07
CA VAL A 131 15.10 -7.47 -18.45
C VAL A 131 16.20 -7.64 -19.50
N GLY A 132 17.42 -7.15 -19.21
CA GLY A 132 18.60 -7.41 -20.04
C GLY A 132 18.98 -6.24 -20.95
N SER A 133 19.72 -6.53 -22.04
CA SER A 133 20.30 -5.51 -22.91
C SER A 133 19.27 -4.58 -23.55
N GLU A 134 18.11 -5.12 -23.95
CA GLU A 134 17.02 -4.35 -24.54
C GLU A 134 16.38 -3.38 -23.55
N ALA A 135 16.53 -3.59 -22.23
CA ALA A 135 16.01 -2.67 -21.22
C ALA A 135 16.65 -1.27 -21.27
N LYS A 136 17.81 -1.12 -21.92
CA LYS A 136 18.48 0.18 -22.12
C LYS A 136 17.79 1.05 -23.16
N ARG A 137 16.87 0.50 -23.96
CA ARG A 137 16.20 1.25 -25.01
C ARG A 137 15.11 2.15 -24.42
N PRO A 138 14.93 3.39 -24.92
CA PRO A 138 13.93 4.32 -24.39
C PRO A 138 12.49 3.79 -24.47
N ASP A 139 12.21 2.94 -25.47
CA ASP A 139 10.87 2.39 -25.73
C ASP A 139 10.54 1.15 -24.90
N SER A 140 11.52 0.54 -24.22
CA SER A 140 11.34 -0.71 -23.47
C SER A 140 10.47 -0.56 -22.23
N ALA A 141 10.42 0.63 -21.63
CA ALA A 141 9.59 0.93 -20.47
C ALA A 141 8.19 1.49 -20.82
N ILE A 142 7.89 1.72 -22.10
CA ILE A 142 6.63 2.32 -22.54
C ILE A 142 5.51 1.27 -22.45
N VAL A 143 4.51 1.54 -21.60
CA VAL A 143 3.32 0.71 -21.41
C VAL A 143 2.60 0.49 -22.75
N ARG A 144 2.32 -0.78 -23.07
CA ARG A 144 1.68 -1.18 -24.33
C ARG A 144 0.20 -1.50 -24.16
N ARG A 145 -0.50 -1.70 -25.27
CA ARG A 145 -1.93 -2.01 -25.27
C ARG A 145 -2.18 -3.31 -24.49
N GLY A 146 -3.09 -3.24 -23.51
CA GLY A 146 -3.43 -4.39 -22.65
C GLY A 146 -2.56 -4.52 -21.40
N GLU A 147 -1.50 -3.73 -21.27
CA GLU A 147 -0.66 -3.71 -20.07
C GLU A 147 -1.21 -2.72 -19.06
N LEU A 148 -1.22 -3.12 -17.78
CA LEU A 148 -1.54 -2.21 -16.68
C LEU A 148 -0.34 -1.34 -16.31
N ALA A 149 0.86 -1.94 -16.31
CA ALA A 149 2.11 -1.27 -16.03
C ALA A 149 3.28 -2.05 -16.65
N ARG A 150 4.39 -1.34 -16.87
CA ARG A 150 5.61 -1.88 -17.46
C ARG A 150 6.83 -1.18 -16.87
N ILE A 151 7.90 -1.94 -16.65
CA ILE A 151 9.21 -1.43 -16.25
C ILE A 151 10.32 -2.14 -17.02
N ALA A 152 11.41 -1.44 -17.27
CA ALA A 152 12.62 -2.00 -17.85
C ALA A 152 13.75 -1.97 -16.80
N ILE A 153 14.45 -3.10 -16.62
CA ILE A 153 15.57 -3.25 -15.70
C ILE A 153 16.77 -3.90 -16.43
N PRO A 154 18.01 -3.46 -16.18
CA PRO A 154 19.17 -4.06 -16.84
C PRO A 154 19.44 -5.50 -16.37
N ASP A 155 19.15 -5.78 -15.10
CA ASP A 155 19.38 -7.05 -14.42
C ASP A 155 18.49 -7.15 -13.16
N TRP A 156 18.62 -8.25 -12.42
CA TRP A 156 17.96 -8.48 -11.14
C TRP A 156 18.81 -8.05 -9.93
N SER A 157 19.63 -7.01 -10.07
CA SER A 157 20.35 -6.42 -8.92
C SER A 157 19.38 -5.94 -7.83
N ALA A 158 19.86 -5.83 -6.59
CA ALA A 158 19.04 -5.38 -5.46
C ALA A 158 18.34 -4.03 -5.71
N GLN A 159 19.02 -3.11 -6.40
CA GLN A 159 18.44 -1.81 -6.78
C GLN A 159 17.33 -1.97 -7.83
N ALA A 160 17.51 -2.84 -8.81
CA ALA A 160 16.49 -3.12 -9.82
C ALA A 160 15.27 -3.84 -9.21
N VAL A 161 15.49 -4.80 -8.32
CA VAL A 161 14.43 -5.46 -7.53
C VAL A 161 13.61 -4.43 -6.75
N ALA A 162 14.25 -3.45 -6.09
CA ALA A 162 13.53 -2.39 -5.39
C ALA A 162 12.64 -1.53 -6.32
N LYS A 163 13.09 -1.29 -7.57
CA LYS A 163 12.29 -0.62 -8.60
C LYS A 163 11.10 -1.48 -9.05
N VAL A 164 11.31 -2.78 -9.26
CA VAL A 164 10.24 -3.74 -9.58
C VAL A 164 9.22 -3.83 -8.45
N ALA A 165 9.67 -3.94 -7.20
CA ALA A 165 8.81 -3.95 -6.01
C ALA A 165 7.95 -2.69 -5.92
N THR A 166 8.54 -1.52 -6.22
CA THR A 166 7.81 -0.25 -6.29
C THR A 166 6.76 -0.25 -7.38
N ALA A 167 7.13 -0.66 -8.60
CA ALA A 167 6.19 -0.76 -9.72
C ALA A 167 5.06 -1.76 -9.43
N LEU A 168 5.36 -2.89 -8.79
CA LEU A 168 4.38 -3.92 -8.46
C LEU A 168 3.35 -3.39 -7.45
N ILE A 169 3.80 -2.74 -6.38
CA ILE A 169 2.91 -2.11 -5.39
C ILE A 169 2.02 -1.02 -6.01
N GLN A 170 2.55 -0.25 -6.97
CA GLN A 170 1.78 0.75 -7.71
C GLN A 170 0.75 0.13 -8.66
N THR A 171 1.05 -1.06 -9.20
CA THR A 171 0.22 -1.79 -10.16
C THR A 171 -0.96 -2.48 -9.47
N VAL A 172 -0.75 -3.05 -8.28
CA VAL A 172 -1.80 -3.80 -7.56
C VAL A 172 -2.80 -2.87 -6.86
N PRO A 173 -4.08 -3.27 -6.75
CA PRO A 173 -5.10 -2.49 -6.07
C PRO A 173 -4.83 -2.38 -4.56
N PRO A 174 -5.35 -1.34 -3.89
CA PRO A 174 -5.05 -1.06 -2.48
C PRO A 174 -5.19 -2.24 -1.51
N PRO A 175 -6.23 -3.11 -1.61
CA PRO A 175 -6.39 -4.24 -0.68
C PRO A 175 -5.25 -5.27 -0.75
N LEU A 176 -4.52 -5.37 -1.87
CA LEU A 176 -3.44 -6.35 -2.04
C LEU A 176 -2.07 -5.81 -1.60
N ARG A 177 -1.88 -4.49 -1.51
CA ARG A 177 -0.56 -3.88 -1.28
C ARG A 177 0.08 -4.29 0.03
N LEU A 178 -0.66 -4.17 1.13
CA LEU A 178 -0.13 -4.48 2.47
C LEU A 178 0.00 -5.99 2.71
N PRO A 179 -0.96 -6.85 2.32
CA PRO A 179 -0.77 -8.29 2.38
C PRO A 179 0.43 -8.78 1.56
N LEU A 180 0.62 -8.27 0.34
CA LEU A 180 1.81 -8.59 -0.46
C LEU A 180 3.10 -8.19 0.26
N ALA A 181 3.17 -6.97 0.77
CA ALA A 181 4.36 -6.47 1.48
C ALA A 181 4.62 -7.21 2.81
N ARG A 182 3.56 -7.62 3.51
CA ARG A 182 3.65 -8.45 4.72
C ARG A 182 4.38 -9.76 4.41
N ARG A 183 4.01 -10.41 3.30
CA ARG A 183 4.54 -11.71 2.87
C ARG A 183 5.89 -11.63 2.14
N LEU A 184 6.10 -10.58 1.35
CA LEU A 184 7.30 -10.41 0.51
C LEU A 184 8.10 -9.20 1.02
N PRO A 185 9.14 -9.39 1.85
CA PRO A 185 9.92 -8.32 2.45
C PRO A 185 10.42 -7.24 1.49
N PRO A 186 10.88 -7.56 0.26
CA PRO A 186 11.34 -6.55 -0.70
C PRO A 186 10.28 -5.50 -1.08
N LEU A 187 8.98 -5.80 -0.90
CA LEU A 187 7.87 -4.88 -1.19
C LEU A 187 7.55 -3.92 -0.04
N ARG A 188 8.04 -4.19 1.18
CA ARG A 188 7.73 -3.40 2.38
C ARG A 188 8.08 -1.92 2.24
N PRO A 189 9.30 -1.54 1.79
CA PRO A 189 9.64 -0.12 1.71
C PRO A 189 8.67 0.67 0.83
N SER A 190 8.31 0.12 -0.33
CA SER A 190 7.41 0.78 -1.28
C SER A 190 5.98 0.86 -0.76
N ALA A 191 5.46 -0.24 -0.18
CA ALA A 191 4.10 -0.28 0.37
C ALA A 191 3.94 0.63 1.60
N LEU A 192 4.91 0.63 2.50
CA LEU A 192 4.86 1.45 3.73
C LEU A 192 5.04 2.93 3.43
N ASN A 193 5.95 3.30 2.52
CA ASN A 193 6.10 4.70 2.09
C ASN A 193 4.82 5.21 1.40
N MET A 194 4.19 4.37 0.56
CA MET A 194 2.91 4.71 -0.07
C MET A 194 1.80 4.89 0.97
N LEU A 195 1.67 3.98 1.94
CA LEU A 195 0.70 4.09 3.03
C LEU A 195 0.86 5.39 3.84
N ILE A 196 2.10 5.75 4.17
CA ILE A 196 2.42 6.99 4.89
C ILE A 196 2.01 8.22 4.06
N GLN A 197 2.37 8.22 2.76
CA GLN A 197 2.05 9.30 1.86
C GLN A 197 0.53 9.47 1.67
N GLU A 198 -0.20 8.38 1.38
CA GLU A 198 -1.65 8.39 1.20
C GLU A 198 -2.37 8.88 2.46
N THR A 199 -1.99 8.38 3.64
CA THR A 199 -2.58 8.83 4.91
C THR A 199 -2.31 10.31 5.16
N SER A 200 -1.10 10.78 4.86
CA SER A 200 -0.74 12.20 4.97
C SER A 200 -1.58 13.08 4.05
N GLN A 201 -1.85 12.62 2.82
CA GLN A 201 -2.73 13.33 1.87
C GLN A 201 -4.19 13.36 2.31
N VAL A 202 -4.71 12.26 2.87
CA VAL A 202 -6.07 12.19 3.40
C VAL A 202 -6.24 13.18 4.56
N ASN A 203 -5.32 13.18 5.51
CA ASN A 203 -5.36 14.11 6.64
C ASN A 203 -5.21 15.57 6.21
N ALA A 204 -4.33 15.85 5.25
CA ALA A 204 -4.16 17.18 4.68
C ALA A 204 -5.44 17.67 3.98
N SER A 205 -6.08 16.80 3.19
CA SER A 205 -7.34 17.11 2.50
C SER A 205 -8.49 17.35 3.49
N TYR A 206 -8.57 16.53 4.54
CA TYR A 206 -9.54 16.73 5.62
C TYR A 206 -9.30 18.08 6.32
N SER A 207 -8.05 18.39 6.68
CA SER A 207 -7.66 19.66 7.29
C SER A 207 -7.96 20.88 6.41
N PHE A 208 -7.85 20.73 5.09
CA PHE A 208 -8.26 21.74 4.12
C PHE A 208 -9.78 21.96 4.17
N THR A 209 -10.57 20.89 4.11
CA THR A 209 -12.05 21.00 4.11
C THR A 209 -12.58 21.62 5.40
N THR A 210 -12.00 21.30 6.54
CA THR A 210 -12.44 21.83 7.83
C THR A 210 -11.92 23.25 8.06
N GLY A 211 -10.71 23.54 7.58
CA GLY A 211 -10.16 24.90 7.56
C GLY A 211 -10.99 25.87 6.71
N LEU A 212 -11.65 25.40 5.64
CA LEU A 212 -12.64 26.19 4.89
C LEU A 212 -13.95 26.42 5.67
N GLY A 213 -14.32 25.51 6.58
CA GLY A 213 -15.50 25.68 7.43
C GLY A 213 -15.26 26.67 8.58
N GLU A 214 -14.04 26.70 9.12
CA GLU A 214 -13.61 27.59 10.21
C GLU A 214 -13.44 29.06 9.79
N THR A 215 -13.49 29.37 8.49
CA THR A 215 -13.55 30.77 8.03
C THR A 215 -14.96 31.35 8.14
N VAL A 216 -15.98 30.53 8.41
CA VAL A 216 -17.37 30.96 8.62
C VAL A 216 -17.60 31.29 10.10
N PRO A 217 -17.91 32.55 10.47
CA PRO A 217 -18.15 32.93 11.86
C PRO A 217 -19.29 32.10 12.49
N GLY A 218 -19.04 31.49 13.65
CA GLY A 218 -20.03 30.70 14.41
C GLY A 218 -19.84 29.17 14.36
N LEU A 219 -19.02 28.63 13.42
CA LEU A 219 -18.76 27.18 13.30
C LEU A 219 -17.41 26.73 13.93
N ASN A 220 -16.63 27.67 14.44
CA ASN A 220 -15.21 27.50 14.78
C ASN A 220 -14.92 26.57 15.97
N PHE A 221 -15.86 26.41 16.90
CA PHE A 221 -15.61 25.65 18.14
C PHE A 221 -15.87 24.13 17.99
N VAL A 222 -16.77 23.74 17.10
CA VAL A 222 -17.20 22.34 16.94
C VAL A 222 -16.25 21.55 16.04
N LEU A 223 -15.63 22.19 15.05
CA LEU A 223 -14.76 21.53 14.06
C LEU A 223 -13.39 21.14 14.65
N GLY A 224 -12.76 22.00 15.45
CA GLY A 224 -11.39 21.75 15.96
C GLY A 224 -11.22 20.51 16.85
N ALA A 225 -12.27 20.07 17.57
CA ALA A 225 -12.22 18.87 18.42
C ALA A 225 -12.53 17.58 17.65
N GLY A 226 -13.51 17.62 16.72
CA GLY A 226 -13.81 16.50 15.83
C GLY A 226 -12.66 16.18 14.88
N ASP A 227 -11.97 17.23 14.40
CA ASP A 227 -10.83 17.11 13.51
C ASP A 227 -9.66 16.34 14.13
N ALA A 228 -9.38 16.62 15.41
CA ALA A 228 -8.32 15.94 16.14
C ALA A 228 -8.60 14.43 16.26
N ILE A 229 -9.86 14.03 16.44
CA ILE A 229 -10.25 12.63 16.56
C ILE A 229 -10.05 11.89 15.23
N VAL A 230 -10.55 12.45 14.12
CA VAL A 230 -10.44 11.82 12.79
C VAL A 230 -8.98 11.68 12.36
N LEU A 231 -8.18 12.74 12.50
CA LEU A 231 -6.75 12.71 12.15
C LEU A 231 -6.00 11.68 13.00
N THR A 232 -6.29 11.62 14.30
CA THR A 232 -5.66 10.67 15.23
C THR A 232 -6.03 9.23 14.87
N LYS A 233 -7.29 8.97 14.50
CA LYS A 233 -7.75 7.63 14.05
C LYS A 233 -6.95 7.18 12.83
N ASN A 234 -6.84 8.03 11.82
CA ASN A 234 -6.07 7.73 10.60
C ASN A 234 -4.59 7.46 10.90
N GLN A 235 -3.97 8.28 11.75
CA GLN A 235 -2.57 8.13 12.16
C GLN A 235 -2.32 6.83 12.94
N LEU A 236 -3.21 6.46 13.88
CA LEU A 236 -3.10 5.22 14.64
C LEU A 236 -3.34 3.99 13.77
N MET A 237 -4.34 4.02 12.87
CA MET A 237 -4.56 2.93 11.91
C MET A 237 -3.34 2.74 11.00
N MET A 238 -2.78 3.83 10.47
CA MET A 238 -1.55 3.78 9.67
C MET A 238 -0.40 3.18 10.47
N ALA A 239 -0.16 3.66 11.69
CA ALA A 239 0.90 3.16 12.56
C ALA A 239 0.75 1.66 12.86
N TYR A 240 -0.47 1.21 13.16
CA TYR A 240 -0.76 -0.20 13.40
C TYR A 240 -0.49 -1.06 12.16
N LYS A 241 -0.92 -0.60 10.98
CA LYS A 241 -0.63 -1.27 9.69
C LYS A 241 0.87 -1.34 9.40
N ILE A 242 1.63 -0.27 9.69
CA ILE A 242 3.09 -0.26 9.57
C ILE A 242 3.70 -1.34 10.46
N ALA A 243 3.30 -1.42 11.73
CA ALA A 243 3.82 -2.41 12.67
C ALA A 243 3.60 -3.85 12.16
N LEU A 244 2.38 -4.16 11.73
CA LEU A 244 2.02 -5.48 11.21
C LEU A 244 2.85 -5.84 9.96
N VAL A 245 2.88 -4.97 8.95
CA VAL A 245 3.62 -5.24 7.71
C VAL A 245 5.12 -5.35 7.95
N SER A 246 5.68 -4.61 8.91
CA SER A 246 7.09 -4.70 9.32
C SER A 246 7.42 -5.97 10.11
N GLY A 247 6.44 -6.82 10.41
CA GLY A 247 6.68 -8.11 11.08
C GLY A 247 6.33 -8.13 12.56
N LYS A 248 5.92 -7.02 13.17
CA LYS A 248 5.51 -7.00 14.58
C LYS A 248 4.29 -7.90 14.78
N SER A 249 4.28 -8.63 15.88
CA SER A 249 3.21 -9.53 16.29
C SER A 249 2.84 -9.25 17.75
N GLY A 250 1.62 -9.59 18.13
CA GLY A 250 1.08 -9.30 19.45
C GLY A 250 -0.42 -9.04 19.37
N SER A 251 -1.06 -8.90 20.53
CA SER A 251 -2.46 -8.45 20.55
C SER A 251 -2.55 -7.01 20.02
N PRO A 252 -3.67 -6.63 19.37
CA PRO A 252 -3.86 -5.27 18.89
C PRO A 252 -3.62 -4.19 19.96
N GLN A 253 -4.02 -4.46 21.21
CA GLN A 253 -3.87 -3.55 22.34
C GLN A 253 -2.41 -3.37 22.75
N GLN A 254 -1.62 -4.46 22.75
CA GLN A 254 -0.18 -4.40 23.03
C GLN A 254 0.56 -3.57 21.98
N LEU A 255 0.34 -3.87 20.70
CA LEU A 255 0.99 -3.15 19.60
C LEU A 255 0.64 -1.65 19.59
N LEU A 256 -0.62 -1.31 19.87
CA LEU A 256 -1.02 0.09 20.01
C LEU A 256 -0.39 0.76 21.22
N GLY A 257 -0.27 0.06 22.35
CA GLY A 257 0.44 0.57 23.54
C GLY A 257 1.89 0.90 23.23
N GLU A 258 2.58 0.01 22.51
CA GLU A 258 3.97 0.23 22.05
C GLU A 258 4.07 1.43 21.10
N ILE A 259 3.18 1.52 20.10
CA ILE A 259 3.10 2.65 19.17
C ILE A 259 2.91 3.96 19.93
N VAL A 260 1.94 4.03 20.86
CA VAL A 260 1.69 5.25 21.66
C VAL A 260 2.91 5.60 22.51
N GLY A 261 3.62 4.59 23.04
CA GLY A 261 4.88 4.77 23.76
C GLY A 261 5.97 5.39 22.87
N VAL A 262 6.13 4.91 21.63
CA VAL A 262 7.08 5.43 20.63
C VAL A 262 6.76 6.87 20.28
N LEU A 263 5.48 7.22 20.16
CA LEU A 263 5.03 8.59 19.89
C LEU A 263 5.10 9.51 21.13
N GLY A 264 5.71 9.04 22.22
CA GLY A 264 5.93 9.81 23.45
C GLY A 264 4.67 10.04 24.26
N GLY A 265 3.73 9.10 24.28
CA GLY A 265 2.55 9.12 25.15
C GLY A 265 1.65 10.35 24.95
N GLY A 266 1.58 10.88 23.72
CA GLY A 266 0.85 12.11 23.43
C GLY A 266 1.71 13.36 23.23
N PHE A 267 3.01 13.34 23.59
CA PHE A 267 3.88 14.52 23.47
C PHE A 267 4.03 15.00 22.03
N LEU A 268 4.28 14.09 21.09
CA LEU A 268 4.39 14.44 19.67
C LEU A 268 3.11 15.11 19.15
N PHE A 269 1.96 14.54 19.50
CA PHE A 269 0.64 15.10 19.16
C PHE A 269 0.43 16.50 19.77
N ARG A 270 0.94 16.77 20.99
CA ARG A 270 0.88 18.10 21.61
C ARG A 270 1.70 19.13 20.83
N GLN A 271 2.88 18.77 20.36
CA GLN A 271 3.72 19.68 19.58
C GLN A 271 3.08 20.02 18.24
N LEU A 272 2.52 19.02 17.55
CA LEU A 272 1.78 19.24 16.31
C LEU A 272 0.53 20.11 16.54
N ALA A 273 -0.25 19.86 17.60
CA ALA A 273 -1.43 20.66 17.92
C ALA A 273 -1.09 22.13 18.23
N ARG A 274 0.02 22.39 18.95
CA ARG A 274 0.50 23.76 19.21
C ARG A 274 0.86 24.48 17.91
N GLN A 275 1.59 23.81 17.02
CA GLN A 275 1.92 24.36 15.71
C GLN A 275 0.66 24.65 14.87
N MET A 276 -0.35 23.78 14.88
CA MET A 276 -1.60 24.02 14.15
C MET A 276 -2.44 25.16 14.73
N SER A 277 -2.49 25.32 16.05
CA SER A 277 -3.37 26.29 16.72
C SER A 277 -3.04 27.77 16.44
N GLY A 278 -1.82 28.08 15.99
CA GLY A 278 -1.40 29.46 15.68
C GLY A 278 -1.48 29.85 14.20
N LEU A 279 -1.82 28.94 13.29
CA LEU A 279 -1.62 29.15 11.85
C LEU A 279 -2.80 29.77 11.12
N ILE A 280 -4.02 29.61 11.63
CA ILE A 280 -5.26 29.97 10.92
C ILE A 280 -5.53 31.48 10.92
N PRO A 281 -5.35 32.23 12.04
CA PRO A 281 -5.68 33.66 12.03
C PRO A 281 -4.67 34.52 11.26
N VAL A 282 -3.42 34.06 11.06
CA VAL A 282 -2.31 34.92 10.60
C VAL A 282 -1.74 34.50 9.22
N TRP A 283 -1.83 33.23 8.82
CA TRP A 283 -1.08 32.71 7.66
C TRP A 283 -1.90 31.98 6.57
N GLY A 284 -3.22 31.85 6.75
CA GLY A 284 -4.13 31.22 5.78
C GLY A 284 -4.18 29.67 5.84
N ILE A 285 -4.92 29.06 4.90
CA ILE A 285 -5.24 27.62 4.92
C ILE A 285 -4.04 26.73 4.54
N VAL A 286 -3.15 27.20 3.66
CA VAL A 286 -2.01 26.43 3.14
C VAL A 286 -1.07 25.94 4.27
N PRO A 287 -0.63 26.78 5.23
CA PRO A 287 0.16 26.32 6.37
C PRO A 287 -0.51 25.23 7.22
N LYS A 288 -1.83 25.32 7.47
CA LYS A 288 -2.58 24.30 8.24
C LYS A 288 -2.50 22.94 7.54
N VAL A 289 -2.78 22.92 6.24
CA VAL A 289 -2.74 21.72 5.39
C VAL A 289 -1.32 21.13 5.33
N ALA A 290 -0.30 21.99 5.19
CA ALA A 290 1.09 21.56 5.16
C ALA A 290 1.54 20.90 6.48
N VAL A 291 1.15 21.48 7.62
CA VAL A 291 1.46 20.90 8.94
C VAL A 291 0.70 19.60 9.18
N SER A 292 -0.56 19.50 8.76
CA SER A 292 -1.33 18.25 8.85
C SER A 292 -0.69 17.10 8.06
N TYR A 293 -0.24 17.39 6.84
CA TYR A 293 0.53 16.45 6.02
C TYR A 293 1.83 16.05 6.73
N ALA A 294 2.66 17.03 7.09
CA ALA A 294 4.00 16.79 7.63
C ALA A 294 3.95 16.06 8.98
N GLY A 295 3.01 16.39 9.85
CA GLY A 295 2.82 15.72 11.13
C GLY A 295 2.44 14.25 10.97
N THR A 296 1.53 13.95 10.04
CA THR A 296 1.14 12.57 9.72
C THR A 296 2.31 11.79 9.13
N TRP A 297 3.04 12.39 8.19
CA TRP A 297 4.20 11.75 7.58
C TRP A 297 5.29 11.45 8.61
N ALA A 298 5.59 12.41 9.50
CA ALA A 298 6.58 12.26 10.55
C ALA A 298 6.21 11.14 11.54
N ILE A 299 4.94 11.05 11.96
CA ILE A 299 4.44 9.94 12.77
C ILE A 299 4.67 8.60 12.04
N GLY A 300 4.34 8.53 10.75
CA GLY A 300 4.55 7.32 9.94
C GLY A 300 6.01 6.90 9.89
N ARG A 301 6.93 7.84 9.66
CA ARG A 301 8.38 7.56 9.67
C ARG A 301 8.89 7.14 11.05
N ALA A 302 8.37 7.76 12.12
CA ALA A 302 8.69 7.41 13.49
C ALA A 302 8.37 5.94 13.79
N VAL A 303 7.14 5.55 13.45
CA VAL A 303 6.67 4.17 13.66
C VAL A 303 7.41 3.20 12.74
N LEU A 304 7.72 3.60 11.50
CA LEU A 304 8.47 2.75 10.58
C LEU A 304 9.85 2.40 11.14
N ALA A 305 10.65 3.40 11.57
CA ALA A 305 11.99 3.13 12.09
C ALA A 305 11.93 2.30 13.39
N TRP A 306 10.98 2.59 14.28
CA TRP A 306 10.77 1.75 15.45
C TRP A 306 10.44 0.30 15.07
N ALA A 307 9.56 0.12 14.07
CA ALA A 307 9.12 -1.21 13.66
C ALA A 307 10.24 -2.02 12.99
N THR A 308 11.15 -1.38 12.26
CA THR A 308 12.24 -2.05 11.52
C THR A 308 13.55 -2.15 12.30
N GLU A 309 13.92 -1.13 13.06
CA GLU A 309 15.24 -1.01 13.69
C GLU A 309 15.17 -1.19 15.21
N GLY A 310 13.96 -1.25 15.80
CA GLY A 310 13.76 -1.35 17.24
C GLY A 310 14.21 -0.11 18.03
N GLN A 311 14.67 0.93 17.34
CA GLN A 311 15.16 2.16 17.95
C GLN A 311 14.00 3.07 18.34
N LYS A 312 14.10 3.70 19.51
CA LYS A 312 13.29 4.87 19.83
C LYS A 312 13.84 6.04 19.03
N ILE A 313 13.04 6.63 18.14
CA ILE A 313 13.52 7.78 17.37
C ILE A 313 13.84 8.93 18.33
N THR A 314 15.05 9.49 18.20
CA THR A 314 15.45 10.69 18.94
C THR A 314 14.80 11.96 18.34
N PRO A 315 14.47 12.97 19.16
CA PRO A 315 13.90 14.23 18.68
C PRO A 315 14.72 14.90 17.55
N GLU A 316 16.04 14.72 17.53
CA GLU A 316 16.95 15.28 16.54
C GLU A 316 16.78 14.63 15.16
N LEU A 317 16.66 13.29 15.10
CA LEU A 317 16.42 12.54 13.87
C LEU A 317 15.04 12.88 13.27
N MET A 318 14.05 13.10 14.14
CA MET A 318 12.73 13.60 13.74
C MET A 318 12.79 14.99 13.12
N THR A 319 13.67 15.88 13.61
CA THR A 319 13.70 17.29 13.17
C THR A 319 14.19 17.43 11.73
N GLY A 320 15.17 16.63 11.31
CA GLY A 320 15.66 16.60 9.92
C GLY A 320 14.59 16.10 8.95
N HIS A 321 14.00 14.94 9.25
CA HIS A 321 12.91 14.35 8.47
C HIS A 321 11.65 15.23 8.47
N TYR A 322 11.37 15.96 9.56
CA TYR A 322 10.21 16.86 9.65
C TYR A 322 10.33 18.07 8.71
N ARG A 323 11.53 18.63 8.49
CA ARG A 323 11.72 19.73 7.54
C ARG A 323 11.43 19.30 6.10
N GLU A 324 11.95 18.13 5.73
CA GLU A 324 11.66 17.49 4.43
C GLU A 324 10.15 17.23 4.28
N ALA A 325 9.51 16.70 5.34
CA ALA A 325 8.07 16.47 5.38
C ALA A 325 7.24 17.75 5.23
N LEU A 326 7.68 18.85 5.84
CA LEU A 326 7.02 20.16 5.73
C LEU A 326 7.11 20.71 4.31
N GLU A 327 8.25 20.52 3.63
CA GLU A 327 8.37 20.94 2.24
C GLU A 327 7.45 20.14 1.31
N HIS A 328 7.44 18.81 1.45
CA HIS A 328 6.46 17.97 0.76
C HIS A 328 5.02 18.34 1.12
N GLY A 329 4.76 18.69 2.39
CA GLY A 329 3.47 19.14 2.88
C GLY A 329 3.03 20.45 2.25
N ARG A 330 3.92 21.44 2.08
CA ARG A 330 3.62 22.70 1.39
C ARG A 330 3.28 22.48 -0.08
N GLN A 331 4.04 21.62 -0.76
CA GLN A 331 3.77 21.29 -2.16
C GLN A 331 2.43 20.56 -2.31
N ALA A 332 2.14 19.59 -1.43
CA ALA A 332 0.86 18.90 -1.39
C ALA A 332 -0.29 19.88 -1.09
N ALA A 333 -0.12 20.77 -0.12
CA ALA A 333 -1.10 21.80 0.23
C ALA A 333 -1.40 22.72 -0.96
N LYS A 334 -0.36 23.19 -1.65
CA LYS A 334 -0.51 24.02 -2.86
C LYS A 334 -1.31 23.29 -3.93
N ARG A 335 -0.99 22.02 -4.20
CA ARG A 335 -1.75 21.19 -5.18
C ARG A 335 -3.22 21.03 -4.78
N ILE A 336 -3.50 20.78 -3.50
CA ILE A 336 -4.87 20.65 -2.98
C ILE A 336 -5.65 21.95 -3.19
N VAL A 337 -5.05 23.10 -2.84
CA VAL A 337 -5.67 24.42 -3.00
C VAL A 337 -5.86 24.78 -4.47
N ASP A 338 -4.86 24.56 -5.32
CA ASP A 338 -4.91 24.85 -6.74
C ASP A 338 -6.01 24.02 -7.43
N ASN A 339 -6.13 22.74 -7.08
CA ASN A 339 -7.19 21.86 -7.58
C ASN A 339 -8.60 22.33 -7.16
N ALA A 340 -8.74 22.87 -5.95
CA ALA A 340 -10.01 23.41 -5.46
C ALA A 340 -10.37 24.75 -6.13
N ARG A 341 -9.39 25.54 -6.58
CA ARG A 341 -9.59 26.83 -7.26
C ARG A 341 -9.90 26.70 -8.75
N ARG A 342 -9.62 25.56 -9.38
CA ARG A 342 -9.94 25.34 -10.79
C ARG A 342 -11.47 25.28 -10.97
N PRO A 343 -12.07 26.15 -11.81
CA PRO A 343 -13.50 26.04 -12.09
C PRO A 343 -13.78 24.66 -12.68
N ARG A 344 -14.75 23.94 -12.10
CA ARG A 344 -15.33 22.76 -12.75
C ARG A 344 -15.97 23.28 -14.04
N THR A 345 -15.28 23.15 -15.16
CA THR A 345 -15.87 23.44 -16.46
C THR A 345 -17.10 22.55 -16.58
N SER A 346 -18.26 23.17 -16.50
CA SER A 346 -19.53 22.54 -16.79
C SER A 346 -19.49 22.11 -18.25
N SER A 347 -19.22 20.83 -18.49
CA SER A 347 -19.52 20.19 -19.76
C SER A 347 -21.04 20.20 -19.93
N LYS A 348 -21.56 21.31 -20.49
CA LYS A 348 -22.88 21.34 -21.11
C LYS A 348 -22.71 20.80 -22.53
N GLY A 349 -23.25 19.59 -22.74
CA GLY A 349 -23.79 19.05 -23.98
C GLY A 349 -23.03 19.27 -25.29
N THR A 350 -22.33 18.25 -25.75
CA THR A 350 -22.56 17.65 -27.08
C THR A 350 -22.49 16.13 -26.92
N GLY A 351 -23.51 15.43 -27.41
CA GLY A 351 -23.74 14.02 -27.11
C GLY A 351 -22.75 13.07 -27.78
N LEU A 352 -22.17 12.17 -26.98
CA LEU A 352 -21.64 10.86 -27.40
C LEU A 352 -21.68 9.90 -26.19
N PRO A 353 -21.84 8.58 -26.41
CA PRO A 353 -22.61 7.71 -25.54
C PRO A 353 -21.89 7.34 -24.22
N SER A 354 -22.70 7.22 -23.18
CA SER A 354 -22.29 6.86 -21.81
C SER A 354 -21.48 5.57 -21.76
N ARG A 355 -20.17 5.71 -21.59
CA ARG A 355 -19.30 4.63 -21.08
C ARG A 355 -19.60 4.45 -19.60
N LYS A 356 -20.57 3.57 -19.31
CA LYS A 356 -20.89 3.10 -17.95
C LYS A 356 -19.59 2.71 -17.24
N GLN A 357 -19.23 3.45 -16.19
CA GLN A 357 -18.26 3.04 -15.19
C GLN A 357 -18.86 1.85 -14.41
N GLY A 358 -18.76 0.66 -15.02
CA GLY A 358 -19.26 -0.60 -14.49
C GLY A 358 -18.14 -1.58 -14.20
N VAL A 359 -17.03 -1.14 -13.62
CA VAL A 359 -15.88 -2.02 -13.30
C VAL A 359 -15.50 -1.99 -11.81
N SER A 360 -15.60 -0.82 -11.15
CA SER A 360 -15.24 -0.72 -9.73
C SER A 360 -16.21 -1.46 -8.78
N SER A 361 -17.51 -1.53 -9.13
CA SER A 361 -18.51 -2.22 -8.30
C SER A 361 -18.51 -3.75 -8.44
N ARG A 362 -17.85 -4.33 -9.45
CA ARG A 362 -17.68 -5.79 -9.58
C ARG A 362 -16.42 -6.27 -8.85
N LEU A 363 -15.33 -5.51 -8.88
CA LEU A 363 -14.11 -5.83 -8.15
C LEU A 363 -14.34 -5.85 -6.63
N LEU A 364 -15.01 -4.83 -6.09
CA LEU A 364 -15.35 -4.77 -4.66
C LEU A 364 -16.32 -5.87 -4.24
N ARG A 365 -17.24 -6.27 -5.14
CA ARG A 365 -18.19 -7.38 -4.87
C ARG A 365 -17.52 -8.76 -4.89
N ASN A 366 -16.52 -8.98 -5.75
CA ASN A 366 -15.86 -10.28 -5.85
C ASN A 366 -14.84 -10.51 -4.73
N VAL A 367 -14.12 -9.47 -4.30
CA VAL A 367 -13.24 -9.55 -3.12
C VAL A 367 -14.07 -9.72 -1.84
N SER A 368 -15.15 -8.96 -1.67
CA SER A 368 -16.04 -9.08 -0.50
C SER A 368 -16.74 -10.45 -0.42
N LYS A 369 -17.18 -11.02 -1.55
CA LYS A 369 -17.78 -12.38 -1.59
C LYS A 369 -16.80 -13.51 -1.28
N ARG A 370 -15.48 -13.31 -1.48
CA ARG A 370 -14.45 -14.31 -1.15
C ARG A 370 -14.11 -14.28 0.34
N ILE A 371 -14.13 -13.08 0.94
CA ILE A 371 -13.92 -12.86 2.38
C ILE A 371 -15.10 -13.37 3.23
N SER A 372 -16.33 -13.31 2.70
CA SER A 372 -17.55 -13.71 3.41
C SER A 372 -17.85 -15.22 3.39
N ARG A 373 -16.98 -16.07 2.83
CA ARG A 373 -17.19 -17.53 2.71
C ARG A 373 -16.37 -18.38 3.70
N LEU A 374 -15.75 -17.76 4.69
CA LEU A 374 -15.14 -18.49 5.80
C LEU A 374 -16.25 -19.05 6.71
N PRO A 375 -16.29 -20.36 7.01
CA PRO A 375 -17.29 -20.90 7.93
C PRO A 375 -17.04 -20.36 9.34
N PRO A 376 -18.09 -20.06 10.13
CA PRO A 376 -17.92 -19.75 11.53
C PRO A 376 -17.38 -21.00 12.22
N ARG A 377 -16.23 -20.87 12.89
CA ARG A 377 -15.70 -21.96 13.72
C ARG A 377 -16.63 -22.11 14.93
N LYS A 378 -17.13 -23.33 15.12
CA LYS A 378 -17.90 -23.72 16.31
C LYS A 378 -17.09 -23.41 17.58
N SER A 379 -17.83 -22.92 18.57
CA SER A 379 -17.45 -22.52 19.93
C SER A 379 -16.29 -23.27 20.55
#